data_AF-L0KDH7-F1
#
_entry.id   AF-L0KDH7-F1
#
_cell.length_a   1.000
_cell.length_b   1.000
_cell.length_c   1.000
_cell.angle_alpha   90.00
_cell.angle_beta   90.00
_cell.angle_gamma   90.00
#
_symmetry.space_group_name_H-M   'P 1'
#
loop_
_entity.id
_entity.type
_entity.pdbx_description
1 polymer ?
#
loop_
_entity_poly.entity_id
_entity_poly.type
_entity_poly.pdbx_seq_one_letter_code
_entity_poly.pdbx_strand_id
1 'polypeptide(L)' 'MDYRDNFGDEPWELKLAQAYIPFQVYNQAYELEEALKKGTLFPELYFPYHKQR' A
#
# COMPACT_ATOMS: atom_id res chain seq x y z
N MET A 1 -22.45 -9.96 26.94
CA MET A 1 -22.10 -10.24 25.55
C MET A 1 -20.97 -9.28 25.23
N ASP A 2 -19.74 -9.79 25.26
CA ASP A 2 -18.52 -8.98 25.31
C ASP A 2 -17.90 -8.94 23.92
N TYR A 3 -18.04 -7.80 23.23
CA TYR A 3 -17.45 -7.53 21.92
C TYR A 3 -15.95 -7.24 22.11
N ARG A 4 -15.20 -8.25 22.55
CA ARG A 4 -13.75 -8.25 22.40
C ARG A 4 -13.46 -8.69 20.99
N ASP A 5 -13.37 -7.70 20.10
CA ASP A 5 -12.75 -7.90 18.80
C ASP A 5 -11.40 -8.58 19.03
N ASN A 6 -11.31 -9.82 18.57
CA ASN A 6 -10.08 -10.57 18.47
C ASN A 6 -9.22 -9.93 17.37
N PHE A 7 -8.70 -8.72 17.61
CA PHE A 7 -7.56 -8.18 16.87
C PHE A 7 -6.33 -8.96 17.34
N GLY A 8 -6.24 -10.19 16.85
CA GLY A 8 -5.00 -10.96 16.90
C GLY A 8 -4.02 -10.29 15.95
N ASP A 9 -3.32 -9.27 16.43
CA ASP A 9 -2.02 -8.79 15.95
C ASP A 9 -1.52 -7.78 17.01
N GLU A 10 -0.31 -7.98 17.49
CA GLU A 10 0.33 -7.18 18.55
C GLU A 10 0.25 -5.66 18.26
N PRO A 11 -0.10 -4.80 19.25
CA PRO A 11 -0.38 -3.37 19.03
C PRO A 11 0.83 -2.50 18.61
N TRP A 12 2.00 -3.10 18.39
CA TRP A 12 3.27 -2.39 18.33
C TRP A 12 3.80 -2.08 16.91
N GLU A 13 3.15 -2.50 15.83
CA GLU A 13 3.69 -2.26 14.47
C GLU A 13 2.70 -1.71 13.43
N LEU A 14 1.48 -1.33 13.83
CA LEU A 14 0.57 -0.64 12.90
C LEU A 14 1.08 0.78 12.64
N LYS A 15 1.66 0.99 11.45
CA LYS A 15 2.06 2.32 10.99
C LYS A 15 0.82 3.15 10.71
N LEU A 16 0.86 4.43 11.11
CA LEU A 16 -0.15 5.41 10.71
C LEU A 16 -0.26 5.46 9.18
N ALA A 17 -1.49 5.69 8.69
CA ALA A 17 -1.72 5.90 7.26
C ALA A 17 -0.92 7.12 6.79
N GLN A 18 -0.08 6.93 5.77
CA GLN A 18 0.75 7.97 5.18
C GLN A 18 0.28 8.23 3.75
N ALA A 19 0.10 9.49 3.39
CA ALA A 19 -0.14 9.91 2.01
C ALA A 19 1.14 10.60 1.50
N TYR A 20 1.89 9.90 0.64
CA TYR A 20 3.08 10.45 0.01
C TYR A 20 2.71 11.06 -1.34
N ILE A 21 3.00 12.35 -1.52
CA ILE A 21 2.76 13.06 -2.79
C ILE A 21 4.14 13.48 -3.35
N PRO A 22 4.81 12.62 -4.14
CA PRO A 22 6.05 13.00 -4.79
C PRO A 22 5.79 14.07 -5.86
N PHE A 23 6.82 14.85 -6.20
CA PHE A 23 6.78 15.67 -7.41
C PHE A 23 6.66 14.74 -8.62
N GLN A 24 5.53 14.81 -9.32
CA GLN A 24 5.22 13.93 -10.44
C GLN A 24 5.92 14.43 -11.69
N VAL A 25 7.05 13.80 -12.04
CA VAL A 25 7.68 13.94 -13.36
C VAL A 25 7.33 12.69 -14.14
N TYR A 26 6.65 12.84 -15.28
CA TYR A 26 6.27 11.70 -16.12
C TYR A 26 7.52 11.08 -16.76
N ASN A 27 8.14 10.13 -16.06
CA ASN A 27 9.39 9.51 -16.47
C ASN A 27 9.21 8.02 -16.78
N GLN A 28 8.45 7.31 -15.94
CA GLN A 28 8.22 5.87 -16.03
C GLN A 28 6.78 5.54 -15.60
N ALA A 29 6.17 4.60 -16.30
CA ALA A 29 4.82 4.10 -16.00
C ALA A 29 4.81 2.58 -16.17
N TYR A 30 3.99 1.90 -15.38
CA TYR A 30 3.69 0.48 -15.62
C TYR A 30 2.90 0.31 -16.92
N GLU A 31 3.03 -0.86 -17.53
CA GLU A 31 2.07 -1.32 -18.54
C GLU A 31 0.68 -1.46 -17.92
N LEU A 32 -0.36 -1.25 -18.72
CA LEU A 32 -1.74 -1.13 -18.23
C LEU A 32 -2.20 -2.37 -17.43
N GLU A 33 -1.81 -3.56 -17.88
CA GLU A 33 -2.13 -4.82 -17.19
C GLU A 33 -1.50 -4.87 -15.78
N GLU A 34 -0.26 -4.41 -15.64
CA GLU A 34 0.45 -4.38 -14.36
C GLU A 34 -0.09 -3.26 -13.46
N ALA A 35 -0.40 -2.10 -14.02
CA ALA A 35 -0.99 -0.98 -13.31
C ALA A 35 -2.33 -1.36 -12.67
N LEU A 36 -3.18 -2.10 -13.39
CA LEU A 36 -4.46 -2.60 -12.87
C LEU A 36 -4.26 -3.57 -11.71
N LYS A 37 -3.27 -4.46 -11.79
CA LYS A 37 -2.94 -5.41 -10.70
C LYS A 37 -2.40 -4.69 -9.46
N LYS A 38 -1.66 -3.60 -9.65
CA LYS A 38 -1.01 -2.85 -8.55
C LYS A 38 -1.87 -1.72 -7.97
N GLY A 39 -2.88 -1.26 -8.70
CA GLY A 39 -3.73 -0.13 -8.30
C GLY A 39 -3.08 1.25 -8.48
N THR A 40 -1.97 1.34 -9.22
CA THR A 40 -1.27 2.59 -9.53
C THR A 40 -0.57 2.47 -10.88
N LEU A 41 -0.56 3.55 -11.67
CA LEU A 41 0.23 3.65 -12.90
C LEU A 41 1.71 3.92 -12.61
N PHE A 42 1.97 4.52 -11.46
CA PHE A 42 3.27 5.08 -11.09
C PHE A 42 4.04 4.09 -10.19
N PRO A 43 5.19 3.56 -10.65
CA PRO A 43 6.00 2.63 -9.88
C PRO A 43 6.41 3.16 -8.50
N GLU A 44 6.69 4.45 -8.40
CA GLU A 44 7.09 5.12 -7.16
C GLU A 44 5.97 5.21 -6.11
N LEU A 45 4.72 4.91 -6.47
CA LEU A 45 3.58 4.87 -5.54
C LEU A 45 3.22 3.44 -5.09
N TYR A 46 3.88 2.41 -5.62
CA TYR A 46 3.55 1.03 -5.29
C TYR A 46 4.23 0.58 -3.98
N PHE A 47 3.47 0.61 -2.88
CA PHE A 47 3.91 0.18 -1.54
C PHE A 47 2.95 -0.86 -0.93
N PRO A 48 3.05 -2.15 -1.28
CA PRO A 48 2.19 -3.18 -0.72
C PRO A 48 2.50 -3.42 0.77
N TYR A 49 1.46 -3.60 1.60
CA TYR A 49 1.60 -3.84 3.03
C TYR A 49 2.32 -5.16 3.37
N HIS A 50 2.18 -6.16 2.51
CA HIS A 50 2.89 -7.43 2.62
C HIS A 50 3.91 -7.56 1.49
N LYS A 51 5.13 -8.00 1.83
CA LYS A 51 6.10 -8.42 0.82
C LYS A 51 5.52 -9.63 0.10
N GLN A 52 5.37 -9.54 -1.22
CA GLN A 52 5.10 -10.74 -2.02
C GLN A 52 6.34 -11.64 -1.91
N ARG A 53 6.15 -12.90 -1.49
CA ARG A 53 7.20 -13.91 -1.35
C ARG A 53 7.52 -14.57 -2.68
#